data_AF-A0A8H6UJ64-F1
#
_entry.id   AF-A0A8H6UJ64-F1
#
_cell.length_a   1.000
_cell.length_b   1.000
_cell.length_c   1.000
_cell.angle_alpha   90.00
_cell.angle_beta   90.00
_cell.angle_gamma   90.00
#
_symmetry.space_group_name_H-M   'P 1'
#
loop_
_entity.id
_entity.type
_entity.pdbx_description
1 polymer ?
#
loop_
_entity_poly.entity_id
_entity_poly.type
_entity_poly.pdbx_seq_one_letter_code
_entity_poly.pdbx_strand_id
1 'polypeptide(L)'
;MIARAMSDDEADPELLALLRKSLGLDGGPANPRTAETKVLENAQFVFDNAIDVALSPAKVKEAAETIWRLMQKKNYSTETWADHELHPKAKDGSTVDFIFTMDLLNFSFWSDQTEPSKRFCIEYRGKKWTGYWSLVAALQRALDEGIQITTPEFWINEEECTDALLRHVFRSASEEEIPLLDERLQCLREAGRVLCSDFDGSFVNCIYSANYSAAALVNLLVESFPCFRDETAFQGRRVRLYKRAQILVADLWACFNGESYGEFHDIDKITMFADYRIPQMLHQLGCLLYSPSLESHIRSKRLIPSGSNWEIELRATSIWCVELIRREIERQHPEVKKQKLSKGASAQSPENGATSSENETNPGTQKHIRQNSTLDASGLGINAILIDFFLYDTAKELERDGRETIPHHRTRSIWY
;
A
#
# COMPACT_ATOMS: atom_id res chain seq x y z
N MET A 1 -32.74 41.21 -48.64
CA MET A 1 -33.18 40.30 -47.55
C MET A 1 -32.70 38.89 -47.85
N ILE A 2 -31.51 38.52 -47.36
CA ILE A 2 -31.10 37.11 -47.31
C ILE A 2 -30.74 36.86 -45.86
N ALA A 3 -31.66 36.22 -45.14
CA ALA A 3 -31.43 35.69 -43.81
C ALA A 3 -30.45 34.51 -43.96
N ARG A 4 -29.29 34.59 -43.31
CA ARG A 4 -28.40 33.44 -43.14
C ARG A 4 -29.05 32.52 -42.11
N ALA A 5 -29.46 31.34 -42.55
CA ALA A 5 -29.81 30.23 -41.68
C ALA A 5 -28.56 29.85 -40.87
N MET A 6 -28.67 29.92 -39.54
CA MET A 6 -27.68 29.35 -38.63
C MET A 6 -27.87 27.82 -38.65
N SER A 7 -26.76 27.11 -38.81
CA SER A 7 -26.69 25.65 -38.82
C SER A 7 -26.61 25.16 -37.37
N ASP A 8 -27.57 24.32 -36.97
CA ASP A 8 -27.70 23.70 -35.63
C ASP A 8 -26.73 22.51 -35.43
N ASP A 9 -25.58 22.50 -36.10
CA ASP A 9 -24.65 21.34 -36.12
C ASP A 9 -23.29 21.63 -35.46
N GLU A 10 -23.16 22.73 -34.71
CA GLU A 10 -21.96 22.97 -33.90
C GLU A 10 -22.06 22.22 -32.57
N ALA A 11 -21.17 21.25 -32.39
CA ALA A 11 -21.03 20.53 -31.12
C ALA A 11 -20.80 21.53 -29.98
N ASP A 12 -21.66 21.45 -28.96
CA ASP A 12 -21.65 22.34 -27.80
C ASP A 12 -20.23 22.41 -27.20
N PRO A 13 -19.58 23.60 -27.24
CA PRO A 13 -18.24 23.79 -26.71
C PRO A 13 -18.14 23.44 -25.23
N GLU A 14 -19.22 23.62 -24.48
CA GLU A 14 -19.29 23.32 -23.05
C GLU A 14 -19.37 21.81 -22.82
N LEU A 15 -20.13 21.08 -23.65
CA LEU A 15 -20.17 19.62 -23.62
C LEU A 15 -18.83 18.99 -24.03
N LEU A 16 -18.15 19.56 -25.02
CA LEU A 16 -16.81 19.16 -25.43
C LEU A 16 -15.77 19.42 -24.35
N ALA A 17 -15.87 20.55 -23.63
CA ALA A 17 -15.03 20.83 -22.47
C ALA A 17 -15.30 19.84 -21.32
N LEU A 18 -16.57 19.50 -21.06
CA LEU A 18 -16.95 18.52 -20.06
C LEU A 18 -16.45 17.11 -20.41
N LEU A 19 -16.52 16.74 -21.69
CA LEU A 19 -15.95 15.51 -22.22
C LEU A 19 -14.43 15.48 -22.08
N ARG A 20 -13.73 16.55 -22.47
CA ARG A 20 -12.27 16.66 -22.30
C ARG A 20 -11.84 16.55 -20.84
N LYS A 21 -12.59 17.19 -19.93
CA LYS A 21 -12.37 17.08 -18.47
C LYS A 21 -12.63 15.66 -17.96
N SER A 22 -13.69 15.00 -18.42
CA SER A 22 -14.01 13.61 -18.04
C SER A 22 -12.99 12.60 -18.58
N LEU A 23 -12.36 12.91 -19.72
CA LEU A 23 -11.32 12.11 -20.36
C LEU A 23 -9.90 12.45 -19.89
N GLY A 24 -9.74 13.47 -19.02
CA GLY A 24 -8.45 13.90 -18.48
C GLY A 24 -7.53 14.55 -19.53
N LEU A 25 -8.10 15.17 -20.57
CA LEU A 25 -7.36 15.76 -21.69
C LEU A 25 -6.99 17.24 -21.48
N ASP A 26 -7.55 17.89 -20.46
CA ASP A 26 -7.15 19.24 -20.08
C ASP A 26 -6.01 19.14 -19.05
N GLY A 27 -4.79 19.53 -19.46
CA GLY A 27 -3.57 19.52 -18.65
C GLY A 27 -3.54 20.53 -17.49
N GLY A 28 -4.67 20.80 -16.84
CA GLY A 28 -4.71 21.41 -15.51
C GLY A 28 -4.49 20.35 -14.42
N PRO A 29 -4.11 20.74 -13.19
CA PRO A 29 -4.00 19.78 -12.09
C PRO A 29 -5.34 19.07 -11.94
N ALA A 30 -5.34 17.75 -12.15
CA ALA A 30 -6.52 16.93 -11.94
C ALA A 30 -7.06 17.24 -10.55
N ASN A 31 -8.36 17.55 -10.43
CA ASN A 31 -8.95 17.82 -9.12
C ASN A 31 -8.65 16.61 -8.22
N PRO A 32 -7.89 16.75 -7.12
CA PRO A 32 -7.47 15.62 -6.29
C PRO A 32 -8.68 14.81 -5.79
N ARG A 33 -9.84 15.46 -5.64
CA ARG A 33 -11.10 14.82 -5.23
C ARG A 33 -11.66 13.83 -6.25
N THR A 34 -11.20 13.86 -7.50
CA THR A 34 -11.63 12.93 -8.57
C THR A 34 -10.51 11.98 -9.02
N ALA A 35 -9.37 11.96 -8.33
CA ALA A 35 -8.26 11.10 -8.70
C ALA A 35 -8.64 9.62 -8.60
N GLU A 36 -8.31 8.84 -9.62
CA GLU A 36 -8.54 7.39 -9.68
C GLU A 36 -7.23 6.69 -10.06
N THR A 37 -6.92 5.60 -9.37
CA THR A 37 -5.72 4.78 -9.67
C THR A 37 -5.93 3.92 -10.92
N LYS A 38 -7.20 3.58 -11.21
CA LYS A 38 -7.66 2.60 -12.22
C LYS A 38 -7.18 1.16 -11.98
N VAL A 39 -6.56 0.87 -10.83
CA VAL A 39 -6.09 -0.48 -10.48
C VAL A 39 -7.27 -1.45 -10.43
N LEU A 40 -8.36 -1.07 -9.77
CA LEU A 40 -9.51 -1.97 -9.61
C LEU A 40 -10.22 -2.28 -10.94
N GLU A 41 -10.38 -1.29 -11.81
CA GLU A 41 -10.94 -1.47 -13.16
C GLU A 41 -10.07 -2.41 -13.99
N ASN A 42 -8.74 -2.24 -13.92
CA ASN A 42 -7.80 -3.10 -14.63
C ASN A 42 -7.77 -4.51 -14.06
N ALA A 43 -7.90 -4.66 -12.74
CA ALA A 43 -7.99 -5.95 -12.07
C ALA A 43 -9.23 -6.74 -12.52
N GLN A 44 -10.39 -6.06 -12.59
CA GLN A 44 -11.61 -6.64 -13.12
C GLN A 44 -11.44 -7.06 -14.60
N PHE A 45 -10.86 -6.18 -15.42
CA PHE A 45 -10.62 -6.50 -16.84
C PHE A 45 -9.77 -7.76 -17.01
N VAL A 46 -8.67 -7.90 -16.27
CA VAL A 46 -7.85 -9.11 -16.33
C VAL A 46 -8.65 -10.32 -15.86
N PHE A 47 -9.35 -10.23 -14.74
CA PHE A 47 -10.18 -11.33 -14.22
C PHE A 47 -11.21 -11.80 -15.25
N ASP A 48 -11.93 -10.89 -15.90
CA ASP A 48 -12.96 -11.21 -16.91
C ASP A 48 -12.37 -11.92 -18.14
N ASN A 49 -11.05 -11.84 -18.35
CA ASN A 49 -10.33 -12.38 -19.50
C ASN A 49 -9.23 -13.39 -19.12
N ALA A 50 -9.18 -13.81 -17.85
CA ALA A 50 -8.21 -14.77 -17.34
C ALA A 50 -8.54 -16.20 -17.82
N ILE A 51 -7.50 -17.00 -18.03
CA ILE A 51 -7.63 -18.38 -18.52
C ILE A 51 -7.15 -19.38 -17.45
N ASP A 52 -6.11 -19.01 -16.70
CA ASP A 52 -5.42 -19.89 -15.77
C ASP A 52 -5.79 -19.63 -14.30
N VAL A 53 -6.41 -18.50 -13.99
CA VAL A 53 -6.89 -18.16 -12.65
C VAL A 53 -8.38 -17.82 -12.69
N ALA A 54 -9.17 -18.46 -11.84
CA ALA A 54 -10.60 -18.22 -11.70
C ALA A 54 -10.99 -18.02 -10.23
N LEU A 55 -12.20 -17.50 -10.01
CA LEU A 55 -12.77 -17.32 -8.67
C LEU A 55 -13.91 -18.31 -8.44
N SER A 56 -14.02 -18.81 -7.20
CA SER A 56 -15.19 -19.56 -6.73
C SER A 56 -16.16 -18.62 -6.00
N PRO A 57 -17.32 -18.26 -6.59
CA PRO A 57 -18.24 -17.30 -5.96
C PRO A 57 -18.78 -17.77 -4.60
N ALA A 58 -18.98 -19.08 -4.42
CA ALA A 58 -19.40 -19.64 -3.15
C ALA A 58 -18.31 -19.47 -2.07
N LYS A 59 -17.06 -19.78 -2.41
CA LYS A 59 -15.94 -19.66 -1.46
C LYS A 59 -15.59 -18.21 -1.14
N VAL A 60 -15.74 -17.29 -2.09
CA VAL A 60 -15.62 -15.84 -1.81
C VAL A 60 -16.60 -15.39 -0.72
N LYS A 61 -17.87 -15.85 -0.78
CA LYS A 61 -18.87 -15.53 0.24
C LYS A 61 -18.58 -16.17 1.60
N GLU A 62 -18.15 -17.44 1.61
CA GLU A 62 -17.73 -18.13 2.83
C GLU A 62 -16.50 -17.46 3.47
N ALA A 63 -15.54 -17.02 2.65
CA ALA A 63 -14.36 -16.31 3.09
C ALA A 63 -14.70 -14.94 3.67
N ALA A 64 -15.61 -14.19 3.05
CA ALA A 64 -16.09 -12.90 3.57
C ALA A 64 -16.61 -13.02 5.01
N GLU A 65 -17.50 -13.98 5.28
CA GLU A 65 -18.03 -14.19 6.62
C GLU A 65 -16.96 -14.70 7.60
N THR A 66 -16.05 -15.56 7.13
CA THR A 66 -14.96 -16.07 7.98
C THR A 66 -13.96 -14.99 8.37
N ILE A 67 -13.52 -14.19 7.40
CA ILE A 67 -12.60 -13.06 7.61
C ILE A 67 -13.24 -12.06 8.56
N TRP A 68 -14.48 -11.64 8.29
CA TRP A 68 -15.20 -10.69 9.13
C TRP A 68 -15.26 -11.15 10.59
N ARG A 69 -15.77 -12.36 10.84
CA ARG A 69 -15.88 -12.92 12.19
C ARG A 69 -14.54 -13.02 12.91
N LEU A 70 -13.47 -13.39 12.21
CA LEU A 70 -12.13 -13.50 12.81
C LEU A 70 -11.53 -12.13 13.11
N MET A 71 -11.71 -11.15 12.23
CA MET A 71 -11.27 -9.77 12.47
C MET A 71 -11.98 -9.17 13.70
N GLN A 72 -13.29 -9.37 13.83
CA GLN A 72 -14.04 -8.95 15.01
C GLN A 72 -13.54 -9.65 16.27
N LYS A 73 -13.32 -10.97 16.22
CA LYS A 73 -12.81 -11.72 17.37
C LYS A 73 -11.42 -11.27 17.82
N LYS A 74 -10.55 -10.86 16.88
CA LYS A 74 -9.20 -10.38 17.15
C LYS A 74 -9.14 -8.88 17.46
N ASN A 75 -10.25 -8.14 17.37
CA ASN A 75 -10.28 -6.67 17.36
C ASN A 75 -9.23 -6.08 16.38
N TYR A 76 -9.15 -6.65 15.17
CA TYR A 76 -8.07 -6.34 14.22
C TYR A 76 -8.17 -4.89 13.74
N SER A 77 -7.07 -4.14 13.86
CA SER A 77 -7.00 -2.70 13.56
C SER A 77 -5.61 -2.32 13.01
N THR A 78 -5.46 -1.07 12.57
CA THR A 78 -4.17 -0.51 12.12
C THR A 78 -3.13 -0.41 13.24
N GLU A 79 -3.56 -0.47 14.51
CA GLU A 79 -2.67 -0.33 15.67
C GLU A 79 -1.59 -1.43 15.70
N THR A 80 -1.89 -2.60 15.13
CA THR A 80 -0.94 -3.72 15.03
C THR A 80 0.33 -3.33 14.25
N TRP A 81 0.21 -2.43 13.26
CA TRP A 81 1.36 -1.90 12.55
C TRP A 81 2.23 -1.05 13.50
N ALA A 82 1.61 -0.15 14.26
CA ALA A 82 2.30 0.76 15.17
C ALA A 82 2.94 0.04 16.36
N ASP A 83 2.49 -1.16 16.72
CA ASP A 83 2.99 -1.92 17.87
C ASP A 83 4.31 -2.65 17.61
N HIS A 84 4.67 -2.92 16.34
CA HIS A 84 5.86 -3.73 16.03
C HIS A 84 7.18 -3.08 16.52
N GLU A 85 8.10 -3.88 17.07
CA GLU A 85 9.30 -3.36 17.75
C GLU A 85 10.31 -2.65 16.85
N LEU A 86 10.24 -2.90 15.54
CA LEU A 86 11.11 -2.30 14.53
C LEU A 86 10.51 -1.06 13.85
N HIS A 87 9.25 -0.73 14.08
CA HIS A 87 8.63 0.45 13.47
C HIS A 87 8.89 1.72 14.30
N PRO A 88 9.12 2.88 13.65
CA PRO A 88 9.31 4.15 14.35
C PRO A 88 8.11 4.52 15.23
N LYS A 89 8.38 5.20 16.36
CA LYS A 89 7.34 5.59 17.34
C LYS A 89 7.06 7.09 17.40
N ALA A 90 7.91 7.93 16.80
CA ALA A 90 7.87 9.38 16.96
C ALA A 90 6.67 10.04 16.26
N LYS A 91 6.16 9.44 15.16
CA LYS A 91 5.05 9.97 14.34
C LYS A 91 5.30 11.40 13.85
N ASP A 92 6.49 11.64 13.31
CA ASP A 92 6.94 12.91 12.75
C ASP A 92 7.43 12.74 11.29
N GLY A 93 8.03 13.78 10.71
CA GLY A 93 8.58 13.73 9.35
C GLY A 93 9.62 12.61 9.16
N SER A 94 10.44 12.32 10.18
CA SER A 94 11.41 11.22 10.10
C SER A 94 10.74 9.84 10.02
N THR A 95 9.54 9.70 10.60
CA THR A 95 8.72 8.50 10.45
C THR A 95 8.22 8.35 9.02
N VAL A 96 7.84 9.45 8.37
CA VAL A 96 7.46 9.47 6.95
C VAL A 96 8.63 9.05 6.06
N ASP A 97 9.83 9.61 6.30
CA ASP A 97 11.03 9.28 5.52
C ASP A 97 11.44 7.81 5.69
N PHE A 98 11.29 7.26 6.90
CA PHE A 98 11.52 5.84 7.16
C PHE A 98 10.52 4.96 6.39
N ILE A 99 9.21 5.26 6.45
CA ILE A 99 8.18 4.51 5.71
C ILE A 99 8.44 4.59 4.21
N PHE A 100 8.74 5.78 3.68
CA PHE A 100 9.08 5.95 2.28
C PHE A 100 10.26 5.07 1.86
N THR A 101 11.36 5.10 2.63
CA THR A 101 12.56 4.30 2.35
C THR A 101 12.27 2.80 2.42
N MET A 102 11.50 2.38 3.41
CA MET A 102 11.09 1.00 3.61
C MET A 102 10.27 0.49 2.43
N ASP A 103 9.25 1.23 2.01
CA ASP A 103 8.34 0.82 0.93
C ASP A 103 8.94 0.97 -0.46
N LEU A 104 9.84 1.93 -0.63
CA LEU A 104 10.73 2.00 -1.79
C LEU A 104 11.55 0.72 -1.96
N LEU A 105 11.85 -0.01 -0.88
CA LEU A 105 12.62 -1.25 -0.91
C LEU A 105 11.78 -2.50 -0.61
N ASN A 106 10.45 -2.40 -0.54
CA ASN A 106 9.57 -3.50 -0.12
C ASN A 106 9.22 -4.47 -1.28
N PHE A 107 10.22 -5.24 -1.72
CA PHE A 107 10.07 -6.23 -2.80
C PHE A 107 11.00 -7.46 -2.65
N SER A 108 10.59 -8.63 -3.14
CA SER A 108 11.37 -9.86 -3.37
C SER A 108 12.12 -10.41 -2.15
N PHE A 109 11.42 -10.87 -1.11
CA PHE A 109 12.05 -11.46 0.10
C PHE A 109 12.13 -12.99 0.14
N TRP A 110 11.59 -13.70 -0.84
CA TRP A 110 11.66 -15.16 -0.88
C TRP A 110 13.03 -15.64 -1.36
N SER A 111 13.43 -16.85 -0.96
CA SER A 111 14.76 -17.42 -1.28
C SER A 111 14.64 -18.77 -2.01
N ASP A 112 15.61 -19.05 -2.88
CA ASP A 112 15.80 -20.35 -3.50
C ASP A 112 16.44 -21.38 -2.55
N GLN A 113 17.06 -20.91 -1.46
CA GLN A 113 17.66 -21.77 -0.44
C GLN A 113 16.59 -22.60 0.27
N THR A 114 16.77 -23.91 0.20
CA THR A 114 15.92 -24.89 0.88
C THR A 114 16.19 -24.93 2.37
N GLU A 115 17.43 -24.69 2.79
CA GLU A 115 17.86 -24.64 4.19
C GLU A 115 17.59 -23.25 4.80
N PRO A 116 16.70 -23.13 5.80
CA PRO A 116 16.37 -21.83 6.40
C PRO A 116 17.55 -21.09 7.03
N SER A 117 18.57 -21.81 7.51
CA SER A 117 19.78 -21.23 8.11
C SER A 117 20.64 -20.44 7.12
N LYS A 118 20.59 -20.82 5.83
CA LYS A 118 21.37 -20.22 4.74
C LYS A 118 20.68 -19.04 4.07
N ARG A 119 19.39 -18.83 4.34
CA ARG A 119 18.60 -17.73 3.76
C ARG A 119 19.10 -16.37 4.23
N PHE A 120 18.90 -15.34 3.41
CA PHE A 120 19.18 -13.95 3.77
C PHE A 120 18.51 -13.61 5.10
N CYS A 121 19.28 -12.97 5.98
CA CYS A 121 18.83 -12.63 7.31
C CYS A 121 19.66 -11.50 7.90
N ILE A 122 19.06 -10.75 8.80
CA ILE A 122 19.73 -9.66 9.51
C ILE A 122 19.75 -9.98 11.00
N GLU A 123 20.93 -9.99 11.59
CA GLU A 123 21.06 -9.99 13.05
C GLU A 123 21.04 -8.54 13.55
N TYR A 124 20.09 -8.26 14.44
CA TYR A 124 19.90 -6.93 15.02
C TYR A 124 19.19 -7.05 16.37
N ARG A 125 19.68 -6.31 17.38
CA ARG A 125 19.21 -6.34 18.77
C ARG A 125 19.12 -7.76 19.36
N GLY A 126 20.11 -8.60 19.06
CA GLY A 126 20.20 -9.98 19.56
C GLY A 126 19.18 -10.95 18.97
N LYS A 127 18.47 -10.57 17.90
CA LYS A 127 17.52 -11.41 17.18
C LYS A 127 17.89 -11.55 15.71
N LYS A 128 17.55 -12.70 15.13
CA LYS A 128 17.70 -12.99 13.70
C LYS A 128 16.38 -12.70 12.98
N TRP A 129 16.42 -11.73 12.08
CA TRP A 129 15.27 -11.27 11.27
C TRP A 129 15.33 -11.85 9.87
N THR A 130 14.17 -12.25 9.33
CA THR A 130 14.03 -12.88 8.00
C THR A 130 12.84 -12.32 7.25
N GLY A 131 12.79 -12.56 5.93
CA GLY A 131 11.71 -12.05 5.08
C GLY A 131 11.66 -10.51 5.09
N TYR A 132 10.47 -9.94 5.00
CA TYR A 132 10.25 -8.49 5.10
C TYR A 132 10.96 -7.85 6.32
N TRP A 133 10.88 -8.48 7.50
CA TRP A 133 11.48 -7.92 8.72
C TRP A 133 13.00 -7.79 8.67
N SER A 134 13.68 -8.54 7.80
CA SER A 134 15.11 -8.36 7.59
C SER A 134 15.44 -7.00 6.97
N LEU A 135 14.60 -6.47 6.08
CA LEU A 135 14.76 -5.12 5.53
C LEU A 135 14.60 -4.06 6.62
N VAL A 136 13.52 -4.13 7.39
CA VAL A 136 13.25 -3.16 8.46
C VAL A 136 14.39 -3.17 9.50
N ALA A 137 14.90 -4.36 9.85
CA ALA A 137 16.05 -4.51 10.72
C ALA A 137 17.34 -3.93 10.13
N ALA A 138 17.58 -4.06 8.82
CA ALA A 138 18.74 -3.46 8.15
C ALA A 138 18.69 -1.93 8.21
N LEU A 139 17.52 -1.33 7.94
CA LEU A 139 17.33 0.12 7.98
C LEU A 139 17.52 0.67 9.40
N GLN A 140 16.90 0.04 10.40
CA GLN A 140 17.08 0.43 11.81
C GLN A 140 18.53 0.28 12.27
N ARG A 141 19.20 -0.82 11.89
CA ARG A 141 20.62 -1.03 12.19
C ARG A 141 21.49 0.06 11.58
N ALA A 142 21.23 0.46 10.34
CA ALA A 142 21.98 1.53 9.69
C ALA A 142 21.82 2.88 10.41
N LEU A 143 20.59 3.21 10.85
CA LEU A 143 20.34 4.42 11.63
C LEU A 143 21.07 4.40 12.99
N ASP A 144 21.05 3.25 13.69
CA ASP A 144 21.79 3.06 14.95
C ASP A 144 23.32 3.13 14.74
N GLU A 145 23.81 2.77 13.54
CA GLU A 145 25.22 2.89 13.12
C GLU A 145 25.58 4.31 12.64
N GLY A 146 24.64 5.26 12.69
CA GLY A 146 24.85 6.65 12.28
C GLY A 146 24.82 6.88 10.76
N ILE A 147 24.35 5.91 9.99
CA ILE A 147 24.18 6.02 8.53
C ILE A 147 22.80 6.62 8.26
N GLN A 148 22.76 7.73 7.53
CA GLN A 148 21.53 8.46 7.17
C GLN A 148 20.76 7.78 6.03
N ILE A 149 20.45 6.50 6.20
CA ILE A 149 19.88 5.65 5.13
C ILE A 149 18.47 6.07 4.70
N THR A 150 17.79 6.93 5.45
CA THR A 150 16.45 7.44 5.13
C THR A 150 16.46 8.84 4.50
N THR A 151 17.65 9.38 4.19
CA THR A 151 17.81 10.77 3.74
C THR A 151 18.08 10.82 2.23
N PRO A 152 17.25 11.53 1.43
CA PRO A 152 17.42 11.63 -0.01
C PRO A 152 18.76 12.24 -0.46
N GLU A 153 19.24 13.28 0.22
CA GLU A 153 20.52 13.94 -0.07
C GLU A 153 21.69 12.97 0.09
N PHE A 154 21.62 12.12 1.11
CA PHE A 154 22.62 11.07 1.33
C PHE A 154 22.62 10.09 0.15
N TRP A 155 21.45 9.69 -0.36
CA TRP A 155 21.38 8.76 -1.49
C TRP A 155 21.94 9.31 -2.79
N ILE A 156 21.98 10.62 -3.02
CA ILE A 156 22.57 11.18 -4.25
C ILE A 156 24.04 11.55 -4.10
N ASN A 157 24.57 11.58 -2.88
CA ASN A 157 25.98 11.83 -2.61
C ASN A 157 26.80 10.54 -2.84
N GLU A 158 27.42 10.40 -4.00
CA GLU A 158 28.22 9.22 -4.36
C GLU A 158 29.51 9.07 -3.54
N GLU A 159 29.99 10.15 -2.91
CA GLU A 159 31.18 10.11 -2.05
C GLU A 159 30.86 9.57 -0.65
N GLU A 160 29.75 10.02 -0.05
CA GLU A 160 29.32 9.59 1.29
C GLU A 160 28.54 8.27 1.24
N CYS A 161 27.60 8.16 0.32
CA CYS A 161 26.81 6.95 0.10
C CYS A 161 27.44 6.17 -1.04
N THR A 162 28.50 5.42 -0.77
CA THR A 162 29.11 4.52 -1.76
C THR A 162 28.33 3.22 -1.88
N ASP A 163 28.45 2.52 -3.01
CA ASP A 163 27.85 1.18 -3.17
C ASP A 163 28.39 0.20 -2.12
N ALA A 164 29.66 0.32 -1.73
CA ALA A 164 30.24 -0.49 -0.67
C ALA A 164 29.55 -0.25 0.69
N LEU A 165 29.20 1.02 1.00
CA LEU A 165 28.45 1.36 2.20
C LEU A 165 27.01 0.83 2.15
N LEU A 166 26.33 0.92 1.00
CA LEU A 166 24.98 0.36 0.84
C LEU A 166 25.00 -1.18 0.96
N ARG A 167 25.99 -1.86 0.38
CA ARG A 167 26.19 -3.31 0.60
C ARG A 167 26.47 -3.64 2.06
N HIS A 168 27.21 -2.77 2.77
CA HIS A 168 27.43 -2.91 4.20
C HIS A 168 26.12 -2.74 4.99
N VAL A 169 25.24 -1.81 4.64
CA VAL A 169 23.91 -1.66 5.28
C VAL A 169 23.11 -2.97 5.18
N PHE A 170 23.03 -3.53 3.98
CA PHE A 170 22.27 -4.76 3.70
C PHE A 170 23.04 -6.06 3.97
N ARG A 171 24.20 -6.00 4.64
CA ARG A 171 25.02 -7.19 4.92
C ARG A 171 24.24 -8.23 5.72
N SER A 172 24.24 -9.45 5.20
CA SER A 172 23.56 -10.60 5.77
C SER A 172 24.34 -11.21 6.95
N ALA A 173 23.63 -11.86 7.86
CA ALA A 173 24.22 -12.78 8.85
C ALA A 173 24.38 -14.21 8.31
N SER A 174 24.06 -14.44 7.03
CA SER A 174 24.29 -15.68 6.28
C SER A 174 25.07 -15.41 4.99
N GLU A 175 25.33 -16.46 4.21
CA GLU A 175 26.02 -16.35 2.91
C GLU A 175 25.15 -15.78 1.79
N GLU A 176 23.82 -15.85 1.92
CA GLU A 176 22.91 -15.29 0.92
C GLU A 176 22.77 -13.77 1.13
N GLU A 177 23.02 -12.99 0.08
CA GLU A 177 22.77 -11.55 0.04
C GLU A 177 21.27 -11.23 -0.08
N ILE A 178 20.89 -9.98 0.22
CA ILE A 178 19.49 -9.56 0.00
C ILE A 178 19.17 -9.72 -1.49
N PRO A 179 18.02 -10.31 -1.86
CA PRO A 179 17.66 -10.41 -3.27
C PRO A 179 17.50 -9.04 -3.90
N LEU A 180 17.92 -8.93 -5.16
CA LEU A 180 17.83 -7.72 -5.98
C LEU A 180 18.52 -6.51 -5.35
N LEU A 181 19.71 -6.72 -4.77
CA LEU A 181 20.48 -5.66 -4.10
C LEU A 181 20.78 -4.50 -5.06
N ASP A 182 21.25 -4.77 -6.27
CA ASP A 182 21.61 -3.72 -7.22
C ASP A 182 20.38 -2.87 -7.62
N GLU A 183 19.22 -3.49 -7.81
CA GLU A 183 17.97 -2.80 -8.09
C GLU A 183 17.51 -1.95 -6.90
N ARG A 184 17.77 -2.38 -5.65
CA ARG A 184 17.51 -1.57 -4.45
C ARG A 184 18.36 -0.32 -4.43
N LEU A 185 19.64 -0.46 -4.71
CA LEU A 185 20.57 0.68 -4.80
C LEU A 185 20.09 1.66 -5.88
N GLN A 186 19.69 1.15 -7.05
CA GLN A 186 19.13 1.98 -8.13
C GLN A 186 17.84 2.70 -7.71
N CYS A 187 16.93 2.02 -7.00
CA CYS A 187 15.71 2.65 -6.47
C CYS A 187 16.04 3.81 -5.53
N LEU A 188 17.01 3.66 -4.62
CA LEU A 188 17.46 4.74 -3.73
C LEU A 188 18.01 5.94 -4.51
N ARG A 189 18.89 5.70 -5.49
CA ARG A 189 19.46 6.79 -6.31
C ARG A 189 18.40 7.50 -7.14
N GLU A 190 17.47 6.75 -7.74
CA GLU A 190 16.37 7.31 -8.53
C GLU A 190 15.47 8.18 -7.66
N ALA A 191 14.99 7.63 -6.54
CA ALA A 191 14.12 8.35 -5.63
C ALA A 191 14.80 9.57 -5.00
N GLY A 192 16.08 9.46 -4.65
CA GLY A 192 16.87 10.57 -4.13
C GLY A 192 16.95 11.73 -5.12
N ARG A 193 17.21 11.45 -6.40
CA ARG A 193 17.24 12.50 -7.45
C ARG A 193 15.89 13.19 -7.58
N VAL A 194 14.79 12.42 -7.64
CA VAL A 194 13.43 12.97 -7.75
C VAL A 194 13.10 13.83 -6.54
N LEU A 195 13.33 13.33 -5.32
CA LEU A 195 13.03 14.08 -4.10
C LEU A 195 13.84 15.37 -3.98
N CYS A 196 15.15 15.32 -4.20
CA CYS A 196 16.00 16.50 -4.09
C CYS A 196 15.75 17.54 -5.19
N SER A 197 15.28 17.13 -6.38
CA SER A 197 15.03 18.06 -7.49
C SER A 197 13.62 18.64 -7.50
N ASP A 198 12.60 17.82 -7.22
CA ASP A 198 11.20 18.17 -7.45
C ASP A 198 10.42 18.36 -6.14
N PHE A 199 10.95 17.92 -4.99
CA PHE A 199 10.24 17.89 -3.71
C PHE A 199 11.07 18.40 -2.52
N ASP A 200 12.05 19.28 -2.76
CA ASP A 200 12.91 19.91 -1.74
C ASP A 200 13.53 18.91 -0.74
N GLY A 201 13.87 17.70 -1.21
CA GLY A 201 14.54 16.69 -0.40
C GLY A 201 13.64 15.95 0.60
N SER A 202 12.31 16.15 0.57
CA SER A 202 11.41 15.56 1.56
C SER A 202 10.19 14.90 0.94
N PHE A 203 9.92 13.65 1.34
CA PHE A 203 8.72 12.94 0.88
C PHE A 203 7.42 13.56 1.42
N VAL A 204 7.48 14.29 2.54
CA VAL A 204 6.32 15.02 3.08
C VAL A 204 5.72 15.97 2.04
N ASN A 205 6.54 16.56 1.18
CA ASN A 205 6.08 17.45 0.10
C ASN A 205 5.28 16.70 -0.98
N CYS A 206 5.50 15.40 -1.18
CA CYS A 206 4.65 14.57 -2.04
C CYS A 206 3.24 14.41 -1.46
N ILE A 207 3.12 14.22 -0.13
CA ILE A 207 1.84 14.11 0.57
C ILE A 207 1.05 15.42 0.44
N TYR A 208 1.71 16.56 0.66
CA TYR A 208 1.10 17.88 0.49
C TYR A 208 0.68 18.13 -0.97
N SER A 209 1.52 17.76 -1.94
CA SER A 209 1.20 17.89 -3.38
C SER A 209 0.00 17.05 -3.80
N ALA A 210 -0.18 15.89 -3.17
CA ALA A 210 -1.37 15.04 -3.36
C ALA A 210 -2.62 15.58 -2.65
N ASN A 211 -2.50 16.67 -1.87
CA ASN A 211 -3.58 17.27 -1.10
C ASN A 211 -4.37 16.24 -0.27
N TYR A 212 -3.64 15.33 0.39
CA TYR A 212 -4.23 14.30 1.25
C TYR A 212 -5.25 13.39 0.53
N SER A 213 -5.11 13.21 -0.79
CA SER A 213 -5.78 12.16 -1.56
C SER A 213 -4.86 10.96 -1.72
N ALA A 214 -5.32 9.78 -1.27
CA ALA A 214 -4.65 8.50 -1.43
C ALA A 214 -4.44 8.18 -2.92
N ALA A 215 -5.47 8.35 -3.74
CA ALA A 215 -5.37 8.07 -5.18
C ALA A 215 -4.46 9.07 -5.91
N ALA A 216 -4.48 10.35 -5.53
CA ALA A 216 -3.56 11.33 -6.10
C ALA A 216 -2.11 11.04 -5.71
N LEU A 217 -1.85 10.61 -4.47
CA LEU A 217 -0.50 10.26 -4.02
C LEU A 217 0.04 9.03 -4.77
N VAL A 218 -0.79 7.99 -4.98
CA VAL A 218 -0.42 6.84 -5.82
C VAL A 218 -0.07 7.30 -7.25
N ASN A 219 -0.90 8.15 -7.86
CA ASN A 219 -0.65 8.64 -9.22
C ASN A 219 0.63 9.48 -9.30
N LEU A 220 0.87 10.38 -8.33
CA LEU A 220 2.08 11.18 -8.23
C LEU A 220 3.32 10.30 -8.12
N LEU A 221 3.27 9.26 -7.27
CA LEU A 221 4.36 8.29 -7.11
C LEU A 221 4.72 7.62 -8.45
N VAL A 222 3.74 7.08 -9.18
CA VAL A 222 4.02 6.33 -10.43
C VAL A 222 4.43 7.24 -11.60
N GLU A 223 4.02 8.50 -11.57
CA GLU A 223 4.38 9.50 -12.56
C GLU A 223 5.81 10.00 -12.33
N SER A 224 6.16 10.33 -11.09
CA SER A 224 7.44 10.97 -10.72
C SER A 224 8.57 9.96 -10.47
N PHE A 225 8.24 8.77 -9.95
CA PHE A 225 9.22 7.74 -9.57
C PHE A 225 9.05 6.48 -10.44
N PRO A 226 9.86 6.30 -11.49
CA PRO A 226 9.76 5.14 -12.39
C PRO A 226 9.73 3.78 -11.68
N CYS A 227 10.47 3.60 -10.59
CA CYS A 227 10.50 2.38 -9.79
C CYS A 227 9.17 2.06 -9.09
N PHE A 228 8.22 3.00 -8.98
CA PHE A 228 6.86 2.71 -8.49
C PHE A 228 5.87 2.35 -9.61
N ARG A 229 6.23 2.54 -10.89
CA ARG A 229 5.34 2.36 -12.06
C ARG A 229 5.13 0.89 -12.45
N ASP A 230 4.47 0.15 -11.56
CA ASP A 230 4.06 -1.25 -11.73
C ASP A 230 2.88 -1.36 -12.72
N GLU A 231 3.24 -1.32 -14.02
CA GLU A 231 2.35 -1.49 -15.18
C GLU A 231 2.83 -2.64 -16.08
N THR A 232 1.88 -3.29 -16.75
CA THR A 232 2.16 -4.38 -17.69
C THR A 232 1.16 -4.35 -18.86
N ALA A 233 1.37 -5.17 -19.87
CA ALA A 233 0.47 -5.34 -21.00
C ALA A 233 -0.23 -6.70 -20.92
N PHE A 234 -1.57 -6.69 -20.93
CA PHE A 234 -2.39 -7.90 -20.95
C PHE A 234 -3.42 -7.79 -22.08
N GLN A 235 -3.42 -8.76 -23.00
CA GLN A 235 -4.30 -8.78 -24.17
C GLN A 235 -4.33 -7.44 -24.94
N GLY A 236 -3.15 -6.84 -25.14
CA GLY A 236 -3.00 -5.57 -25.87
C GLY A 236 -3.45 -4.32 -25.11
N ARG A 237 -3.88 -4.45 -23.84
CA ARG A 237 -4.23 -3.32 -22.97
C ARG A 237 -3.20 -3.13 -21.88
N ARG A 238 -2.91 -1.87 -21.55
CA ARG A 238 -2.12 -1.54 -20.36
C ARG A 238 -2.94 -1.84 -19.10
N VAL A 239 -2.31 -2.53 -18.16
CA VAL A 239 -2.85 -2.94 -16.85
C VAL A 239 -1.97 -2.34 -15.76
N ARG A 240 -2.60 -1.75 -14.75
CA ARG A 240 -1.97 -1.09 -13.60
C ARG A 240 -2.19 -1.90 -12.34
N LEU A 241 -1.13 -2.12 -11.57
CA LEU A 241 -1.18 -2.83 -10.30
C LEU A 241 -0.67 -1.97 -9.13
N TYR A 242 0.38 -1.17 -9.38
CA TYR A 242 0.88 -0.14 -8.45
C TYR A 242 1.10 -0.62 -7.02
N LYS A 243 1.53 -1.88 -6.83
CA LYS A 243 1.55 -2.54 -5.52
C LYS A 243 2.31 -1.76 -4.45
N ARG A 244 3.57 -1.38 -4.71
CA ARG A 244 4.40 -0.65 -3.74
C ARG A 244 3.90 0.77 -3.47
N ALA A 245 3.37 1.46 -4.49
CA ALA A 245 2.81 2.79 -4.32
C ALA A 245 1.56 2.75 -3.42
N GLN A 246 0.72 1.72 -3.59
CA GLN A 246 -0.44 1.49 -2.73
C GLN A 246 -0.06 1.11 -1.29
N ILE A 247 0.97 0.28 -1.10
CA ILE A 247 1.49 -0.06 0.24
C ILE A 247 1.96 1.19 0.97
N LEU A 248 2.75 2.05 0.32
CA LEU A 248 3.26 3.27 0.92
C LEU A 248 2.14 4.14 1.50
N VAL A 249 1.07 4.35 0.73
CA VAL A 249 -0.10 5.11 1.21
C VAL A 249 -0.79 4.41 2.39
N ALA A 250 -0.91 3.09 2.34
CA ALA A 250 -1.52 2.30 3.40
C ALA A 250 -0.69 2.29 4.69
N ASP A 251 0.63 2.24 4.60
CA ASP A 251 1.54 2.25 5.75
C ASP A 251 1.58 3.63 6.41
N LEU A 252 1.54 4.71 5.63
CA LEU A 252 1.32 6.06 6.18
C LEU A 252 -0.02 6.16 6.89
N TRP A 253 -1.10 5.72 6.25
CA TRP A 253 -2.44 5.73 6.85
C TRP A 253 -2.48 4.92 8.17
N ALA A 254 -1.91 3.73 8.18
CA ALA A 254 -1.90 2.85 9.34
C ALA A 254 -1.00 3.37 10.46
N CYS A 255 0.22 3.84 10.15
CA CYS A 255 1.15 4.37 11.14
C CYS A 255 0.57 5.58 11.89
N PHE A 256 -0.05 6.50 11.15
CA PHE A 256 -0.62 7.72 11.71
C PHE A 256 -2.10 7.59 12.09
N ASN A 257 -2.68 6.38 12.02
CA ASN A 257 -4.08 6.10 12.35
C ASN A 257 -5.11 7.02 11.65
N GLY A 258 -4.82 7.40 10.40
CA GLY A 258 -5.70 8.29 9.63
C GLY A 258 -5.63 9.77 10.01
N GLU A 259 -4.63 10.19 10.80
CA GLU A 259 -4.43 11.59 11.21
C GLU A 259 -3.11 12.15 10.62
N SER A 260 -2.92 13.47 10.62
CA SER A 260 -1.67 14.11 10.20
C SER A 260 -1.20 13.62 8.82
N TYR A 261 0.03 13.11 8.68
CA TYR A 261 0.58 12.57 7.42
C TYR A 261 -0.13 11.31 6.90
N GLY A 262 -0.98 10.66 7.69
CA GLY A 262 -1.82 9.55 7.25
C GLY A 262 -3.28 9.93 7.02
N GLU A 263 -3.65 11.20 7.11
CA GLU A 263 -5.00 11.67 6.79
C GLU A 263 -5.24 11.54 5.28
N PHE A 264 -6.08 10.60 4.87
CA PHE A 264 -6.46 10.44 3.46
C PHE A 264 -7.98 10.41 3.32
N HIS A 265 -8.54 11.40 2.65
CA HIS A 265 -9.99 11.57 2.55
C HIS A 265 -10.67 10.51 1.65
N ASP A 266 -9.90 9.79 0.83
CA ASP A 266 -10.34 8.77 -0.11
C ASP A 266 -9.53 7.46 0.02
N ILE A 267 -9.05 7.13 1.23
CA ILE A 267 -8.27 5.91 1.51
C ILE A 267 -8.92 4.62 1.00
N ASP A 268 -10.26 4.57 0.93
CA ASP A 268 -11.02 3.43 0.41
C ASP A 268 -10.78 3.14 -1.08
N LYS A 269 -10.09 4.02 -1.82
CA LYS A 269 -9.67 3.78 -3.21
C LYS A 269 -8.45 2.87 -3.33
N ILE A 270 -7.71 2.67 -2.23
CA ILE A 270 -6.57 1.75 -2.20
C ILE A 270 -7.08 0.31 -2.13
N THR A 271 -6.56 -0.54 -3.01
CA THR A 271 -6.91 -1.96 -3.08
C THR A 271 -6.02 -2.79 -2.16
N MET A 272 -6.25 -4.11 -2.15
CA MET A 272 -5.26 -5.06 -1.60
C MET A 272 -3.95 -5.02 -2.40
N PHE A 273 -2.88 -5.57 -1.82
CA PHE A 273 -1.55 -5.55 -2.41
C PHE A 273 -1.23 -6.90 -3.06
N ALA A 274 -1.15 -6.91 -4.38
CA ALA A 274 -0.96 -8.14 -5.16
C ALA A 274 0.48 -8.66 -5.10
N ASP A 275 0.85 -9.24 -3.96
CA ASP A 275 2.12 -9.89 -3.69
C ASP A 275 2.06 -11.42 -3.95
N TYR A 276 3.04 -12.18 -3.42
CA TYR A 276 3.07 -13.64 -3.53
C TYR A 276 2.34 -14.40 -2.41
N ARG A 277 2.05 -13.77 -1.27
CA ARG A 277 1.44 -14.39 -0.08
C ARG A 277 -0.08 -14.36 -0.15
N ILE A 278 -0.68 -13.25 -0.55
CA ILE A 278 -2.14 -13.13 -0.56
C ILE A 278 -2.79 -14.07 -1.57
N PRO A 279 -2.28 -14.25 -2.81
CA PRO A 279 -2.87 -15.20 -3.75
C PRO A 279 -2.78 -16.65 -3.24
N GLN A 280 -1.67 -17.01 -2.56
CA GLN A 280 -1.52 -18.31 -1.89
C GLN A 280 -2.60 -18.50 -0.81
N MET A 281 -2.88 -17.45 -0.02
CA MET A 281 -3.87 -17.50 1.05
C MET A 281 -5.30 -17.57 0.51
N LEU A 282 -5.62 -16.79 -0.52
CA LEU A 282 -6.93 -16.85 -1.19
C LEU A 282 -7.17 -18.22 -1.85
N HIS A 283 -6.13 -18.86 -2.41
CA HIS A 283 -6.23 -20.23 -2.91
C HIS A 283 -6.49 -21.23 -1.77
N GLN A 284 -5.82 -21.08 -0.63
CA GLN A 284 -6.05 -21.93 0.54
C GLN A 284 -7.46 -21.76 1.14
N LEU A 285 -8.07 -20.58 1.02
CA LEU A 285 -9.48 -20.35 1.34
C LEU A 285 -10.44 -20.92 0.27
N GLY A 286 -9.91 -21.46 -0.83
CA GLY A 286 -10.66 -21.95 -1.98
C GLY A 286 -11.28 -20.85 -2.84
N CYS A 287 -10.91 -19.58 -2.62
CA CYS A 287 -11.42 -18.45 -3.38
C CYS A 287 -10.81 -18.40 -4.77
N LEU A 288 -9.48 -18.53 -4.85
CA LEU A 288 -8.74 -18.61 -6.11
C LEU A 288 -8.61 -20.08 -6.54
N LEU A 289 -8.91 -20.34 -7.81
CA LEU A 289 -8.76 -21.63 -8.47
C LEU A 289 -7.71 -21.49 -9.57
N TYR A 290 -6.79 -22.43 -9.66
CA TYR A 290 -5.74 -22.45 -10.67
C TYR A 290 -6.00 -23.52 -11.72
N SER A 291 -5.58 -23.27 -12.96
CA SER A 291 -5.51 -24.33 -13.95
C SER A 291 -4.51 -25.41 -13.51
N PRO A 292 -4.68 -26.66 -13.97
CA PRO A 292 -3.75 -27.74 -13.62
C PRO A 292 -2.28 -27.43 -13.99
N SER A 293 -2.07 -26.66 -15.06
CA SER A 293 -0.73 -26.31 -15.53
C SER A 293 -0.04 -25.30 -14.60
N LEU A 294 -0.78 -24.26 -14.19
CA LEU A 294 -0.31 -23.24 -13.26
C LEU A 294 -0.09 -23.85 -11.87
N GLU A 295 -1.04 -24.63 -11.37
CA GLU A 295 -0.91 -25.27 -10.05
C GLU A 295 0.30 -26.21 -10.01
N SER A 296 0.48 -27.04 -11.04
CA SER A 296 1.66 -27.91 -11.16
C SER A 296 2.97 -27.10 -11.16
N HIS A 297 3.00 -25.98 -11.89
CA HIS A 297 4.16 -25.09 -11.94
C HIS A 297 4.51 -24.50 -10.58
N ILE A 298 3.51 -24.00 -9.84
CA ILE A 298 3.67 -23.45 -8.49
C ILE A 298 4.14 -24.54 -7.52
N ARG A 299 3.53 -25.73 -7.54
CA ARG A 299 3.93 -26.86 -6.68
C ARG A 299 5.36 -27.33 -6.92
N SER A 300 5.83 -27.27 -8.15
CA SER A 300 7.23 -27.52 -8.51
C SER A 300 8.19 -26.38 -8.13
N LYS A 301 7.70 -25.31 -7.49
CA LYS A 301 8.49 -24.14 -7.06
C LYS A 301 9.28 -23.49 -8.19
N ARG A 302 8.78 -23.58 -9.42
CA ARG A 302 9.39 -22.96 -10.59
C ARG A 302 9.10 -21.47 -10.62
N LEU A 303 10.03 -20.73 -11.23
CA LEU A 303 9.91 -19.28 -11.39
C LEU A 303 8.84 -18.96 -12.42
N ILE A 304 7.88 -18.12 -12.02
CA ILE A 304 6.94 -17.47 -12.93
C ILE A 304 7.63 -16.21 -13.46
N PRO A 305 7.79 -16.06 -14.80
CA PRO A 305 8.41 -14.88 -15.36
C PRO A 305 7.59 -13.61 -15.05
N SER A 306 8.28 -12.53 -14.69
CA SER A 306 7.62 -11.23 -14.54
C SER A 306 7.14 -10.73 -15.91
N GLY A 307 5.97 -10.10 -15.93
CA GLY A 307 5.21 -9.73 -17.12
C GLY A 307 4.46 -10.88 -17.81
N SER A 308 4.50 -12.11 -17.28
CA SER A 308 3.79 -13.24 -17.90
C SER A 308 2.28 -13.23 -17.59
N ASN A 309 1.47 -13.83 -18.45
CA ASN A 309 0.02 -13.94 -18.19
C ASN A 309 -0.28 -14.59 -16.83
N TRP A 310 0.47 -15.62 -16.43
CA TRP A 310 0.29 -16.24 -15.11
C TRP A 310 0.54 -15.28 -13.95
N GLU A 311 1.62 -14.50 -14.01
CA GLU A 311 1.89 -13.46 -13.01
C GLU A 311 0.75 -12.44 -12.96
N ILE A 312 0.36 -11.92 -14.13
CA ILE A 312 -0.67 -10.88 -14.25
C ILE A 312 -2.02 -11.38 -13.74
N GLU A 313 -2.45 -12.58 -14.15
CA GLU A 313 -3.71 -13.18 -13.74
C GLU A 313 -3.73 -13.48 -12.23
N LEU A 314 -2.65 -14.00 -11.66
CA LEU A 314 -2.53 -14.24 -10.22
C LEU A 314 -2.72 -12.94 -9.42
N ARG A 315 -2.06 -11.87 -9.84
CA ARG A 315 -2.10 -10.57 -9.15
C ARG A 315 -3.46 -9.90 -9.27
N ALA A 316 -3.90 -9.68 -10.50
CA ALA A 316 -5.11 -8.93 -10.79
C ALA A 316 -6.37 -9.65 -10.28
N THR A 317 -6.44 -10.98 -10.43
CA THR A 317 -7.57 -11.76 -9.92
C THR A 317 -7.62 -11.77 -8.39
N SER A 318 -6.47 -11.69 -7.71
CA SER A 318 -6.43 -11.52 -6.25
C SER A 318 -6.94 -10.16 -5.80
N ILE A 319 -6.58 -9.08 -6.51
CA ILE A 319 -7.14 -7.74 -6.27
C ILE A 319 -8.66 -7.77 -6.37
N TRP A 320 -9.16 -8.34 -7.47
CA TRP A 320 -10.59 -8.45 -7.69
C TRP A 320 -11.29 -9.31 -6.66
N CYS A 321 -10.68 -10.43 -6.26
CA CYS A 321 -11.21 -11.31 -5.23
C CYS A 321 -11.41 -10.59 -3.90
N VAL A 322 -10.41 -9.85 -3.42
CA VAL A 322 -10.53 -9.11 -2.14
C VAL A 322 -11.57 -8.00 -2.24
N GLU A 323 -11.70 -7.34 -3.39
CA GLU A 323 -12.80 -6.39 -3.59
C GLU A 323 -14.17 -7.08 -3.47
N LEU A 324 -14.35 -8.26 -4.06
CA LEU A 324 -15.60 -9.01 -3.94
C LEU A 324 -15.86 -9.46 -2.49
N ILE A 325 -14.82 -9.86 -1.76
CA ILE A 325 -14.89 -10.17 -0.33
C ILE A 325 -15.36 -8.93 0.46
N ARG A 326 -14.72 -7.76 0.24
CA ARG A 326 -15.08 -6.50 0.90
C ARG A 326 -16.54 -6.13 0.65
N ARG A 327 -16.97 -6.16 -0.62
CA ARG A 327 -18.36 -5.87 -1.01
C ARG A 327 -19.35 -6.82 -0.35
N GLU A 328 -19.01 -8.09 -0.23
CA GLU A 328 -19.86 -9.09 0.42
C GLU A 328 -19.96 -8.86 1.93
N ILE A 329 -18.85 -8.52 2.61
CA ILE A 329 -18.87 -8.13 4.03
C ILE A 329 -19.81 -6.92 4.22
N GLU A 330 -19.65 -5.88 3.41
CA GLU A 330 -20.51 -4.68 3.49
C GLU A 330 -21.98 -4.96 3.20
N ARG A 331 -22.27 -5.96 2.36
CA ARG A 331 -23.64 -6.38 2.03
C ARG A 331 -24.29 -7.13 3.20
N GLN A 332 -23.53 -7.98 3.89
CA GLN A 332 -24.04 -8.77 5.02
C GLN A 332 -24.06 -8.00 6.34
N HIS A 333 -23.17 -7.02 6.50
CA HIS A 333 -22.96 -6.24 7.73
C HIS A 333 -23.08 -4.72 7.45
N PRO A 334 -24.28 -4.18 7.15
CA PRO A 334 -24.45 -2.79 6.74
C PRO A 334 -24.05 -1.73 7.78
N GLU A 335 -23.97 -2.11 9.07
CA GLU A 335 -23.47 -1.28 10.16
C GLU A 335 -22.04 -0.79 9.92
N VAL A 336 -21.24 -1.55 9.17
CA VAL A 336 -19.87 -1.20 8.79
C VAL A 336 -19.83 0.06 7.92
N LYS A 337 -20.84 0.25 7.06
CA LYS A 337 -20.99 1.49 6.26
C LYS A 337 -21.39 2.69 7.12
N LYS A 338 -22.23 2.47 8.14
CA LYS A 338 -22.72 3.54 9.01
C LYS A 338 -21.60 4.13 9.86
N GLN A 339 -20.62 3.32 10.29
CA GLN A 339 -19.43 3.78 11.01
C GLN A 339 -18.53 4.70 10.16
N LYS A 340 -18.46 4.51 8.83
CA LYS A 340 -17.70 5.40 7.94
C LYS A 340 -18.35 6.80 7.82
N LEU A 341 -19.67 6.86 7.73
CA LEU A 341 -20.42 8.11 7.53
C LEU A 341 -20.45 9.02 8.78
N SER A 342 -20.45 8.45 9.99
CA SER A 342 -20.50 9.24 11.24
C SER A 342 -19.23 10.05 11.51
N LYS A 343 -18.07 9.63 11.00
CA LYS A 343 -16.80 10.38 11.14
C LYS A 343 -16.64 11.50 10.09
N GLY A 344 -17.25 11.37 8.92
CA GLY A 344 -17.21 12.41 7.88
C GLY A 344 -18.05 13.66 8.21
N ALA A 345 -19.07 13.51 9.07
CA ALA A 345 -19.98 14.60 9.43
C ALA A 345 -19.48 15.47 10.62
N SER A 346 -18.51 15.01 11.40
CA SER A 346 -17.99 15.76 12.57
C SER A 346 -16.95 16.83 12.21
N ALA A 347 -16.64 17.03 10.93
CA ALA A 347 -15.60 17.98 10.48
C ALA A 347 -16.14 19.35 10.02
N GLN A 348 -17.42 19.69 10.25
CA GLN A 348 -17.95 21.02 9.88
C GLN A 348 -18.93 21.56 10.92
N SER A 349 -18.47 22.53 11.73
CA SER A 349 -19.17 23.79 12.07
C SER A 349 -18.34 24.61 13.09
N PRO A 350 -17.87 25.82 12.77
CA PRO A 350 -17.59 26.83 13.79
C PRO A 350 -18.84 27.70 13.97
N GLU A 351 -19.61 27.49 15.03
CA GLU A 351 -20.61 28.48 15.42
C GLU A 351 -19.96 29.58 16.26
N ASN A 352 -19.98 30.78 15.68
CA ASN A 352 -19.68 32.05 16.31
C ASN A 352 -20.64 32.33 17.47
N GLY A 353 -20.10 32.77 18.61
CA GLY A 353 -20.87 33.34 19.71
C GLY A 353 -19.98 34.05 20.71
N ALA A 354 -19.63 35.30 20.43
CA ALA A 354 -18.96 36.19 21.37
C ALA A 354 -19.94 36.72 22.43
N THR A 355 -19.55 36.71 23.71
CA THR A 355 -19.78 37.82 24.66
C THR A 355 -18.86 37.72 25.87
N SER A 356 -18.45 38.90 26.32
CA SER A 356 -17.45 39.30 27.33
C SER A 356 -17.83 39.11 28.81
N SER A 357 -16.84 38.91 29.69
CA SER A 357 -16.55 39.79 30.85
C SER A 357 -15.41 39.24 31.74
N GLU A 358 -14.56 40.16 32.21
CA GLU A 358 -13.40 39.98 33.10
C GLU A 358 -13.77 39.64 34.56
N ASN A 359 -12.92 38.88 35.27
CA ASN A 359 -12.38 39.25 36.59
C ASN A 359 -11.33 38.24 37.12
N GLU A 360 -10.29 38.81 37.76
CA GLU A 360 -9.12 38.17 38.35
C GLU A 360 -9.42 37.31 39.61
N THR A 361 -8.68 36.22 39.85
CA THR A 361 -7.80 36.02 41.02
C THR A 361 -7.14 34.63 41.05
N ASN A 362 -5.99 34.58 41.74
CA ASN A 362 -4.85 33.64 41.67
C ASN A 362 -5.06 32.26 42.40
N PRO A 363 -4.04 31.38 42.55
CA PRO A 363 -3.82 30.15 41.78
C PRO A 363 -4.08 28.86 42.58
N GLY A 364 -4.54 27.79 41.90
CA GLY A 364 -4.81 26.50 42.52
C GLY A 364 -4.53 25.33 41.59
N THR A 365 -3.59 24.50 42.01
CA THR A 365 -3.18 23.19 41.47
C THR A 365 -4.32 22.42 40.82
N GLN A 366 -4.34 22.33 39.49
CA GLN A 366 -5.18 21.38 38.77
C GLN A 366 -4.32 20.32 38.11
N LYS A 367 -4.43 19.11 38.67
CA LYS A 367 -4.05 17.84 38.05
C LYS A 367 -4.51 17.86 36.60
N HIS A 368 -3.57 17.72 35.67
CA HIS A 368 -3.89 17.23 34.33
C HIS A 368 -4.52 15.84 34.47
N ILE A 369 -5.85 15.82 34.52
CA ILE A 369 -6.60 14.63 34.18
C ILE A 369 -6.35 14.44 32.69
N ARG A 370 -5.42 13.53 32.36
CA ARG A 370 -5.36 12.92 31.03
C ARG A 370 -6.77 12.39 30.77
N GLN A 371 -7.53 13.08 29.93
CA GLN A 371 -8.59 12.41 29.20
C GLN A 371 -7.87 11.42 28.28
N ASN A 372 -7.74 10.19 28.76
CA ASN A 372 -7.55 9.05 27.89
C ASN A 372 -8.78 9.02 26.99
N SER A 373 -8.69 9.62 25.81
CA SER A 373 -9.56 9.26 24.71
C SER A 373 -9.14 7.86 24.26
N THR A 374 -9.61 6.85 24.98
CA THR A 374 -9.84 5.53 24.41
C THR A 374 -10.90 5.72 23.33
N LEU A 375 -10.45 6.17 22.15
CA LEU A 375 -11.20 6.01 20.92
C LEU A 375 -11.33 4.50 20.74
N ASP A 376 -12.56 4.01 20.78
CA ASP A 376 -12.85 2.62 20.45
C ASP A 376 -12.19 2.28 19.11
N ALA A 377 -11.23 1.36 19.14
CA ALA A 377 -10.55 0.79 17.98
C ALA A 377 -11.52 0.03 17.03
N SER A 378 -12.82 -0.03 17.37
CA SER A 378 -13.91 -0.60 16.58
C SER A 378 -14.46 0.34 15.49
N GLY A 379 -13.91 1.56 15.34
CA GLY A 379 -14.47 2.64 14.51
C GLY A 379 -13.82 2.88 13.15
N LEU A 380 -13.02 1.95 12.62
CA LEU A 380 -12.52 1.98 11.23
C LEU A 380 -13.32 0.92 10.47
N GLY A 381 -14.31 1.33 9.68
CA GLY A 381 -15.07 0.40 8.85
C GLY A 381 -14.15 -0.46 7.96
N ILE A 382 -14.63 -1.61 7.49
CA ILE A 382 -13.82 -2.53 6.66
C ILE A 382 -13.36 -1.85 5.36
N ASN A 383 -12.10 -2.06 4.97
CA ASN A 383 -11.56 -1.67 3.67
C ASN A 383 -10.62 -2.77 3.15
N ALA A 384 -10.15 -2.63 1.90
CA ALA A 384 -9.31 -3.66 1.27
C ALA A 384 -7.94 -3.79 1.95
N ILE A 385 -7.38 -2.70 2.49
CA ILE A 385 -6.10 -2.69 3.23
C ILE A 385 -6.20 -3.57 4.48
N LEU A 386 -7.24 -3.41 5.30
CA LEU A 386 -7.41 -4.19 6.52
C LEU A 386 -7.63 -5.68 6.24
N ILE A 387 -8.33 -6.02 5.16
CA ILE A 387 -8.47 -7.41 4.72
C ILE A 387 -7.11 -7.97 4.27
N ASP A 388 -6.33 -7.19 3.53
CA ASP A 388 -4.99 -7.57 3.08
C ASP A 388 -4.05 -7.87 4.25
N PHE A 389 -3.91 -6.92 5.19
CA PHE A 389 -3.09 -7.09 6.39
C PHE A 389 -3.51 -8.34 7.19
N PHE A 390 -4.82 -8.53 7.39
CA PHE A 390 -5.33 -9.71 8.08
C PHE A 390 -4.97 -11.02 7.36
N LEU A 391 -5.10 -11.05 6.03
CA LEU A 391 -4.74 -12.22 5.22
C LEU A 391 -3.24 -12.49 5.25
N TYR A 392 -2.40 -11.44 5.20
CA TYR A 392 -0.96 -11.56 5.30
C TYR A 392 -0.53 -12.15 6.65
N ASP A 393 -1.02 -11.59 7.76
CA ASP A 393 -0.72 -12.09 9.11
C ASP A 393 -1.17 -13.53 9.28
N THR A 394 -2.37 -13.86 8.80
CA THR A 394 -2.88 -15.24 8.82
C THR A 394 -1.99 -16.18 8.00
N ALA A 395 -1.51 -15.74 6.84
CA ALA A 395 -0.59 -16.52 6.02
C ALA A 395 0.75 -16.75 6.73
N LYS A 396 1.27 -15.75 7.48
CA LYS A 396 2.50 -15.89 8.28
C LYS A 396 2.31 -16.82 9.48
N GLU A 397 1.16 -16.78 10.15
CA GLU A 397 0.79 -17.73 11.20
C GLU A 397 0.79 -19.17 10.65
N LEU A 398 0.17 -19.40 9.49
CA LEU A 398 0.10 -20.71 8.86
C LEU A 398 1.46 -21.23 8.38
N GLU A 399 2.33 -20.36 7.86
CA GLU A 399 3.71 -20.70 7.50
C GLU A 399 4.50 -21.18 8.73
N ARG A 400 4.43 -20.42 9.83
CA ARG A 400 5.08 -20.79 11.10
C ARG A 400 4.61 -22.14 11.62
N ASP A 401 3.32 -22.43 11.46
CA ASP A 401 2.72 -23.68 11.91
C ASP A 401 2.90 -24.84 10.90
N GLY A 402 3.50 -24.59 9.72
CA GLY A 402 3.68 -25.60 8.66
C GLY A 402 2.38 -26.08 8.02
N ARG A 403 1.34 -25.24 8.01
CA ARG A 403 -0.04 -25.58 7.59
C ARG A 403 -0.41 -25.02 6.21
N GLU A 404 0.59 -24.65 5.41
CA GLU A 404 0.39 -24.18 4.04
C GLU A 404 0.03 -25.35 3.11
N THR A 405 -1.00 -25.17 2.30
CA THR A 405 -1.52 -26.22 1.39
C THR A 405 -0.90 -26.20 0.00
N ILE A 406 -0.32 -25.06 -0.36
CA ILE A 406 0.35 -24.80 -1.63
C ILE A 406 1.52 -23.85 -1.36
N PRO A 407 2.69 -24.00 -2.00
CA PRO A 407 3.74 -22.98 -1.88
C PRO A 407 3.25 -21.65 -2.48
N HIS A 408 3.77 -20.54 -1.96
CA HIS A 408 3.67 -19.26 -2.63
C HIS A 408 4.29 -19.34 -4.02
N HIS A 409 3.71 -18.61 -4.98
CA HIS A 409 4.29 -18.51 -6.30
C HIS A 409 5.58 -17.69 -6.25
N ARG A 410 6.49 -17.96 -7.19
CA ARG A 410 7.83 -17.40 -7.20
C ARG A 410 8.00 -16.51 -8.41
N THR A 411 7.85 -15.21 -8.21
CA THR A 411 8.20 -14.18 -9.19
C THR A 411 9.33 -13.34 -8.60
N ARG A 412 10.37 -13.09 -9.38
CA ARG A 412 11.52 -12.27 -8.96
C ARG A 412 11.51 -10.97 -9.76
N SER A 413 11.06 -9.89 -9.14
CA SER A 413 11.07 -8.54 -9.73
C SER A 413 10.92 -7.48 -8.65
N ILE A 414 11.17 -6.22 -9.03
CA ILE A 414 10.95 -5.07 -8.14
C ILE A 414 9.46 -4.79 -7.89
N TRP A 415 8.57 -5.45 -8.63
CA TRP A 415 7.12 -5.26 -8.54
C TRP A 415 6.46 -6.16 -7.47
N TYR A 416 7.18 -7.17 -6.99
CA TYR A 416 6.67 -8.25 -6.14
C TYR A 416 7.11 -8.16 -4.70
#